data_AF-A0A0Q9L7P0-F1
#
_entry.id   AF-A0A0Q9L7P0-F1
#
_cell.length_a   1.000
_cell.length_b   1.000
_cell.length_c   1.000
_cell.angle_alpha   90.00
_cell.angle_beta   90.00
_cell.angle_gamma   90.00
#
_symmetry.space_group_name_H-M   'P 1'
#
loop_
_entity.id
_entity.type
_entity.pdbx_description
1 polymer ?
#
loop_
_entity_poly.entity_id
_entity_poly.type
_entity_poly.pdbx_seq_one_letter_code
_entity_poly.pdbx_strand_id
1 'polypeptide(L)' 'MRKVILFIHTSLDGYISGPNGEMDWIIYDEALQNYATDVHSTVDTVLYGRDDPLNNKFLEYRQKIKTASRR' A
#
# COMPACT_ATOMS: atom_id res chain seq x y z
N MET A 1 17.34 -12.31 -11.04
CA MET A 1 17.03 -10.96 -10.51
C MET A 1 15.59 -10.93 -10.04
N ARG A 2 15.29 -10.31 -8.90
CA ARG A 2 13.89 -10.10 -8.45
C ARG A 2 13.28 -8.93 -9.24
N LYS A 3 11.97 -8.98 -9.50
CA LYS A 3 11.24 -7.88 -10.14
C LYS A 3 10.98 -6.77 -9.13
N VAL A 4 11.07 -5.52 -9.57
CA VAL A 4 10.63 -4.34 -8.80
C VAL A 4 9.25 -3.96 -9.31
N ILE A 5 8.28 -3.84 -8.41
CA ILE A 5 6.90 -3.50 -8.73
C ILE A 5 6.62 -2.13 -8.09
N LEU A 6 6.15 -1.18 -8.90
CA LEU A 6 5.61 0.09 -8.42
C LEU A 6 4.09 -0.07 -8.29
N PHE A 7 3.57 0.19 -7.09
CA PHE A 7 2.15 0.09 -6.78
C PHE A 7 1.70 1.38 -6.09
N ILE A 8 0.99 2.24 -6.81
CA ILE A 8 0.67 3.61 -6.37
C ILE A 8 -0.70 4.06 -6.87
N HIS A 9 -1.41 4.83 -6.05
CA HIS A 9 -2.58 5.59 -6.47
C HIS A 9 -2.14 6.95 -7.02
N THR A 10 -2.65 7.33 -8.18
CA THR A 10 -2.34 8.62 -8.80
C THR A 10 -3.59 9.23 -9.42
N SER A 11 -3.67 10.56 -9.40
CA SER A 11 -4.68 11.29 -10.14
C SER A 11 -4.43 11.22 -11.65
N LEU A 12 -5.43 11.60 -12.45
CA LEU A 12 -5.32 11.60 -13.91
C LEU A 12 -4.20 12.52 -14.43
N ASP A 13 -3.93 13.60 -13.70
CA ASP A 13 -2.89 14.60 -13.96
C ASP A 13 -1.57 14.31 -13.24
N GLY A 14 -1.43 13.15 -12.59
CA GLY A 14 -0.14 12.62 -12.13
C GLY A 14 0.28 13.00 -10.72
N TYR A 15 -0.62 13.52 -9.89
CA TYR A 15 -0.36 13.78 -8.47
C TYR A 15 -0.65 12.53 -7.63
N ILE A 16 0.04 12.42 -6.49
CA ILE A 16 -0.04 11.25 -5.59
C ILE A 16 -0.57 11.59 -4.19
N SER A 17 -0.69 12.89 -3.89
CA SER A 17 -1.26 13.43 -2.67
C SER A 17 -1.78 14.84 -2.94
N GLY A 18 -2.69 15.33 -2.10
CA GLY A 18 -3.03 16.76 -2.13
C GLY A 18 -1.94 17.64 -1.50
N PRO A 19 -2.13 18.97 -1.50
CA PRO A 19 -1.10 19.94 -1.08
C PRO A 19 -0.54 19.76 0.34
N ASN A 20 -1.28 19.09 1.23
CA ASN A 20 -0.89 18.83 2.61
C ASN A 20 -0.59 17.34 2.88
N GLY A 21 -0.46 16.52 1.83
CA GLY A 21 -0.24 15.08 1.95
C GLY A 21 -1.52 14.25 2.10
N GLU A 22 -2.68 14.84 1.85
CA GLU A 22 -3.97 14.16 1.94
C GLU A 22 -4.18 13.12 0.83
N MET A 23 -4.92 12.07 1.20
CA MET A 23 -5.27 10.91 0.36
C MET A 23 -6.76 10.56 0.44
N ASP A 24 -7.58 11.44 1.03
CA ASP A 24 -9.03 11.29 1.18
C ASP A 24 -9.82 11.31 -0.13
N TRP A 25 -9.20 11.84 -1.19
CA TRP A 25 -9.71 11.81 -2.56
C TRP A 25 -9.62 10.43 -3.23
N ILE A 26 -8.83 9.49 -2.68
CA ILE A 26 -8.71 8.14 -3.23
C ILE A 26 -9.97 7.35 -2.88
N ILE A 27 -10.76 7.01 -3.89
CA ILE A 27 -11.90 6.11 -3.73
C ILE A 27 -11.36 4.68 -3.63
N TYR A 28 -11.53 4.07 -2.45
CA TYR A 28 -10.98 2.75 -2.15
C TYR A 28 -12.09 1.79 -1.69
N ASP A 29 -12.51 0.92 -2.60
CA ASP A 29 -13.59 -0.05 -2.38
C ASP A 29 -13.06 -1.47 -2.11
N GLU A 30 -13.98 -2.41 -1.93
CA GLU A 30 -13.65 -3.81 -1.67
C GLU A 30 -12.92 -4.47 -2.84
N ALA A 31 -13.26 -4.11 -4.08
CA ALA A 31 -12.62 -4.68 -5.26
C ALA A 31 -11.14 -4.27 -5.34
N LEU A 32 -10.84 -2.99 -5.11
CA LEU A 32 -9.47 -2.50 -5.02
C LEU A 32 -8.70 -3.10 -3.84
N GLN A 33 -9.36 -3.29 -2.69
CA GLN A 33 -8.77 -3.97 -1.53
C GLN A 33 -8.38 -5.42 -1.84
N ASN A 34 -9.24 -6.16 -2.55
CA ASN A 34 -8.96 -7.53 -2.94
C ASN A 34 -7.79 -7.58 -3.94
N TYR A 35 -7.79 -6.70 -4.94
CA TYR A 35 -6.67 -6.59 -5.88
C TYR A 35 -5.34 -6.25 -5.18
N ALA A 36 -5.36 -5.29 -4.25
CA ALA A 36 -4.19 -4.94 -3.46
C ALA A 36 -3.71 -6.14 -2.61
N THR A 37 -4.63 -6.90 -2.03
CA THR A 37 -4.31 -8.12 -1.25
C THR A 37 -3.63 -9.17 -2.13
N ASP A 38 -4.16 -9.40 -3.33
CA ASP A 38 -3.59 -10.33 -4.30
C ASP A 38 -2.17 -9.90 -4.71
N VAL A 39 -1.96 -8.63 -5.04
CA VAL A 39 -0.62 -8.10 -5.38
C VAL A 39 0.34 -8.27 -4.20
N HIS A 40 -0.06 -7.91 -2.98
CA HIS A 40 0.77 -8.06 -1.79
C HIS A 40 1.12 -9.52 -1.47
N SER A 41 0.25 -10.48 -1.82
CA SER A 41 0.54 -11.91 -1.64
C SER A 41 1.70 -12.42 -2.51
N THR A 42 2.05 -11.69 -3.58
CA THR A 42 3.11 -12.07 -4.52
C THR A 42 4.50 -11.55 -4.14
N VAL A 43 4.61 -10.69 -3.12
CA VAL A 43 5.86 -10.04 -2.73
C VAL A 43 6.28 -10.40 -1.31
N ASP A 44 7.59 -10.55 -1.09
CA ASP A 44 8.18 -10.80 0.24
C ASP A 44 8.63 -9.50 0.95
N THR A 45 8.78 -8.42 0.19
CA THR A 45 9.39 -7.16 0.62
C THR A 45 8.62 -5.96 0.10
N VAL A 46 8.39 -4.98 0.96
CA VAL A 46 7.77 -3.69 0.61
C VAL A 46 8.71 -2.58 1.08
N LEU A 47 8.88 -1.54 0.26
CA LEU A 47 9.78 -0.42 0.49
C LEU A 47 8.96 0.87 0.51
N TYR A 48 9.20 1.71 1.52
CA TYR A 48 8.55 3.01 1.67
C TYR A 48 9.58 4.11 1.89
N GLY A 49 9.23 5.33 1.49
CA GLY A 49 9.98 6.53 1.86
C GLY A 49 9.83 6.82 3.35
N ARG A 50 10.81 7.54 3.92
CA ARG A 50 10.81 7.91 5.35
C ARG A 50 9.56 8.70 5.74
N ASP A 51 9.15 9.62 4.88
CA ASP A 51 8.09 10.60 5.15
C ASP A 51 6.72 10.13 4.63
N ASP A 52 6.58 8.83 4.31
CA ASP A 52 5.31 8.26 3.85
C ASP A 52 4.28 8.21 5.01
N PRO A 53 3.12 8.86 4.87
CA PRO A 53 2.07 8.86 5.90
C PRO A 53 1.55 7.47 6.27
N LEU A 54 1.70 6.47 5.39
CA LEU A 54 1.27 5.10 5.60
C LEU A 54 2.30 4.24 6.32
N ASN A 55 3.53 4.71 6.50
CA ASN A 55 4.62 3.95 7.11
C ASN A 55 4.20 3.30 8.45
N ASN A 56 3.52 4.07 9.31
CA ASN A 56 3.02 3.59 10.60
C ASN A 56 1.85 2.60 10.47
N LYS A 57 0.94 2.79 9.51
CA LYS A 57 -0.21 1.90 9.29
C LYS A 57 0.21 0.55 8.69
N PHE A 58 1.22 0.53 7.82
CA PHE A 58 1.74 -0.71 7.24
C PHE A 58 2.43 -1.59 8.26
N LEU A 59 3.16 -1.01 9.23
CA LEU A 59 3.74 -1.76 10.35
C LEU A 59 2.68 -2.56 11.11
N GLU A 60 1.52 -1.94 11.38
CA GLU A 60 0.39 -2.60 12.05
C GLU A 60 -0.23 -3.71 11.18
N TYR A 61 -0.41 -3.46 9.88
CA TYR A 61 -0.95 -4.47 8.95
C TYR A 61 -0.04 -5.70 8.83
N ARG A 62 1.28 -5.51 8.76
CA ARG A 62 2.25 -6.63 8.75
C ARG A 62 2.16 -7.49 10.01
N GLN A 63 1.91 -6.88 11.16
CA GLN A 63 1.75 -7.63 12.41
C GLN A 63 0.49 -8.51 12.37
N LYS A 64 -0.61 -8.01 11.78
CA LYS A 64 -1.85 -8.78 11.61
C LYS A 64 -1.66 -9.98 10.68
N ILE A 65 -1.01 -9.79 9.51
CA ILE A 65 -0.77 -10.89 8.56
C ILE A 65 0.17 -11.95 9.14
N LYS A 66 1.28 -11.54 9.78
CA LYS A 66 2.23 -12.48 10.42
C LYS A 66 1.58 -13.31 11.53
N THR A 67 0.61 -12.74 12.24
CA THR A 67 -0.16 -13.45 13.29
C THR A 67 -1.17 -14.43 12.68
N ALA A 68 -1.82 -14.05 11.58
CA ALA A 68 -2.80 -14.88 10.88
C ALA A 68 -2.16 -16.09 10.16
N SER A 69 -0.95 -15.95 9.61
CA SER A 69 -0.19 -17.03 8.96
C SER A 69 0.44 -18.05 9.94
N ARG A 70 0.39 -17.80 11.26
CA ARG A 70 0.92 -18.68 12.31
C ARG A 70 -0.15 -19.56 12.98
N ARG A 71 -1.38 -19.51 12.49
CA ARG A 71 -2.46 -20.47 12.79
C ARG A 71 -2.70 -21.33 11.57
#